data_AF-A0A382CZF0-F1
#
_entry.id   AF-A0A382CZF0-F1
#
_cell.length_a   1.000
_cell.length_b   1.000
_cell.length_c   1.000
_cell.angle_alpha   90.00
_cell.angle_beta   90.00
_cell.angle_gamma   90.00
#
_symmetry.space_group_name_H-M   'P 1'
#
loop_
_entity.id
_entity.type
_entity.pdbx_description
1 polymer ?
#
loop_
_entity_poly.entity_id
_entity_poly.type
_entity_poly.pdbx_seq_one_letter_code
_entity_poly.pdbx_strand_id
1 'polypeptide(L)'
;SPELFPGKSVVEDIYGETMEWFLEAGVDFVLFETMGNIQEIEIALNISHSHPVEKWFSLILKDGEHLLDESFLRDVVTMIRNFSVNCLLLNCNTIQTSLDGIDHLLEDWDGEWGAYPNLGVTDFENDYFEIIDDHKFEESMRSILNKNPDVIGTCCGSSPRHVNMLNDFIER
;
A
#
# COMPACT_ATOMS: atom_id res chain seq x y z
N SER A 1 -5.27 -7.50 -10.82
CA SER A 1 -4.65 -8.81 -10.55
C SER A 1 -3.42 -8.98 -11.44
N PRO A 2 -2.35 -9.66 -10.99
CA PRO A 2 -1.12 -9.86 -11.76
C PRO A 2 -1.33 -10.42 -13.18
N GLU A 3 -2.30 -11.32 -13.37
CA GLU A 3 -2.68 -11.85 -14.70
C GLU A 3 -3.20 -10.81 -15.70
N LEU A 4 -3.54 -9.59 -15.24
CA LEU A 4 -3.94 -8.47 -16.10
C LEU A 4 -2.78 -7.51 -16.40
N PHE A 5 -1.56 -7.81 -15.96
CA PHE A 5 -0.38 -7.01 -16.26
C PHE A 5 -0.23 -6.86 -17.80
N PRO A 6 -0.35 -5.63 -18.35
CA PRO A 6 -0.46 -5.43 -19.80
C PRO A 6 0.88 -5.54 -20.53
N GLY A 7 1.97 -5.78 -19.79
CA GLY A 7 3.33 -5.85 -20.30
C GLY A 7 4.06 -4.50 -20.23
N LYS A 8 5.39 -4.57 -20.28
CA LYS A 8 6.29 -3.47 -19.97
C LYS A 8 6.01 -2.18 -20.76
N SER A 9 5.92 -2.25 -22.08
CA SER A 9 5.74 -1.06 -22.94
C SER A 9 4.45 -0.30 -22.60
N VAL A 10 3.37 -1.01 -22.31
CA VAL A 10 2.08 -0.37 -22.00
C VAL A 10 2.13 0.33 -20.64
N VAL A 11 2.78 -0.29 -19.65
CA VAL A 11 2.98 0.36 -18.35
C VAL A 11 3.91 1.56 -18.46
N GLU A 12 5.00 1.45 -19.23
CA GLU A 12 5.92 2.58 -19.48
C GLU A 12 5.21 3.79 -20.08
N ASP A 13 4.36 3.57 -21.09
CA ASP A 13 3.60 4.64 -21.73
C ASP A 13 2.58 5.27 -20.76
N ILE A 14 1.74 4.45 -20.10
CA ILE A 14 0.67 4.95 -19.22
C ILE A 14 1.24 5.66 -17.99
N TYR A 15 2.22 5.06 -17.32
CA TYR A 15 2.79 5.63 -16.09
C TYR A 15 3.63 6.86 -16.42
N GLY A 16 4.35 6.87 -17.55
CA GLY A 16 5.08 8.05 -18.02
C GLY A 16 4.16 9.26 -18.22
N GLU A 17 3.08 9.10 -19.00
CA GLU A 17 2.12 10.18 -19.26
C GLU A 17 1.43 10.65 -17.97
N THR A 18 1.02 9.72 -17.11
CA THR A 18 0.35 10.05 -15.85
C THR A 18 1.28 10.80 -14.89
N MET A 19 2.56 10.41 -14.83
CA MET A 19 3.57 11.10 -14.02
C MET A 19 3.78 12.54 -14.49
N GLU A 20 3.85 12.79 -15.81
CA GLU A 20 3.95 14.14 -16.34
C GLU A 20 2.76 15.01 -15.91
N TRP A 21 1.54 14.50 -15.98
CA TRP A 21 0.35 15.24 -15.54
C TRP A 21 0.37 15.57 -14.05
N PHE A 22 0.79 14.63 -13.19
CA PHE A 22 0.91 14.91 -11.76
C PHE A 22 1.97 15.96 -11.43
N LEU A 23 3.10 15.92 -12.14
CA LEU A 23 4.16 16.91 -11.97
C LEU A 23 3.73 18.30 -12.43
N GLU A 24 3.04 18.41 -13.56
CA GLU A 24 2.47 19.67 -14.04
C GLU A 24 1.40 20.23 -13.10
N ALA A 25 0.61 19.36 -12.47
CA ALA A 25 -0.37 19.73 -11.46
C ALA A 25 0.26 20.22 -10.14
N GLY A 26 1.55 19.93 -9.91
CA GLY A 26 2.29 20.36 -8.73
C GLY A 26 1.89 19.62 -7.46
N VAL A 27 1.66 18.30 -7.55
CA VAL A 27 1.37 17.46 -6.38
C VAL A 27 2.56 17.39 -5.41
N ASP A 28 2.28 17.21 -4.11
CA ASP A 28 3.31 17.08 -3.09
C ASP A 28 4.07 15.74 -3.19
N PHE A 29 3.35 14.66 -3.49
CA PHE A 29 3.88 13.31 -3.67
C PHE A 29 3.04 12.51 -4.68
N VAL A 30 3.59 11.41 -5.19
CA VAL A 30 2.86 10.44 -6.00
C VAL A 30 2.82 9.10 -5.26
N LEU A 31 1.61 8.55 -5.11
CA LEU A 31 1.37 7.25 -4.50
C LEU A 31 1.05 6.20 -5.58
N PHE A 32 1.91 5.20 -5.72
CA PHE A 32 1.66 3.99 -6.50
C PHE A 32 0.92 2.99 -5.61
N GLU A 33 -0.42 3.04 -5.66
CA GLU A 33 -1.29 2.28 -4.77
C GLU A 33 -1.62 0.87 -5.32
N THR A 34 -1.77 -0.12 -4.42
CA THR A 34 -2.23 -1.50 -4.74
C THR A 34 -1.30 -2.23 -5.72
N MET A 35 0.01 -2.09 -5.52
CA MET A 35 1.00 -2.73 -6.38
C MET A 35 1.21 -4.19 -5.96
N GLY A 36 0.75 -5.12 -6.80
CA GLY A 36 0.75 -6.57 -6.50
C GLY A 36 1.64 -7.41 -7.42
N ASN A 37 2.40 -6.78 -8.32
CA ASN A 37 3.27 -7.45 -9.28
C ASN A 37 4.68 -6.84 -9.28
N ILE A 38 5.70 -7.67 -9.10
CA ILE A 38 7.10 -7.20 -8.96
C ILE A 38 7.61 -6.52 -10.23
N GLN A 39 7.21 -6.98 -11.42
CA GLN A 39 7.65 -6.39 -12.68
C GLN A 39 7.02 -5.01 -12.88
N GLU A 40 5.74 -4.86 -12.55
CA GLU A 40 5.04 -3.57 -12.58
C GLU A 40 5.66 -2.58 -11.59
N ILE A 41 6.00 -3.04 -10.37
CA ILE A 41 6.71 -2.24 -9.36
C ILE A 41 8.07 -1.78 -9.90
N GLU A 42 8.87 -2.69 -10.48
CA GLU A 42 10.17 -2.34 -11.05
C GLU A 42 10.04 -1.26 -12.15
N ILE A 43 9.04 -1.37 -13.01
CA ILE A 43 8.77 -0.39 -14.06
C ILE A 43 8.40 0.97 -13.44
N ALA A 44 7.49 0.99 -12.47
CA ALA A 44 7.09 2.21 -11.75
C ALA A 44 8.27 2.90 -11.06
N LEU A 45 9.14 2.13 -10.41
CA LEU A 45 10.36 2.63 -9.78
C LEU A 45 11.29 3.28 -10.81
N ASN A 46 11.50 2.64 -11.96
CA ASN A 46 12.36 3.18 -13.02
C ASN A 46 11.81 4.47 -13.63
N ILE A 47 10.49 4.53 -13.91
CA ILE A 47 9.84 5.72 -14.49
C ILE A 47 9.87 6.89 -13.51
N SER A 48 9.58 6.63 -12.24
CA SER A 48 9.55 7.68 -11.22
C SER A 48 10.94 8.13 -10.77
N HIS A 49 11.99 7.35 -11.02
CA HIS A 49 13.35 7.60 -10.53
C HIS A 49 13.90 8.99 -10.88
N SER A 50 13.69 9.44 -12.12
CA SER A 50 14.22 10.73 -12.61
C SER A 50 13.43 11.96 -12.13
N HIS A 51 12.32 11.76 -11.42
CA HIS A 51 11.42 12.83 -11.02
C HIS A 51 11.70 13.28 -9.59
N PRO A 52 11.72 14.60 -9.31
CA PRO A 52 12.07 15.14 -8.00
C PRO A 52 10.94 15.08 -6.97
N VAL A 53 9.71 14.76 -7.40
CA VAL A 53 8.57 14.55 -6.51
C VAL A 53 8.84 13.39 -5.54
N GLU A 54 8.21 13.40 -4.36
CA GLU A 54 8.27 12.27 -3.44
C GLU A 54 7.48 11.07 -3.99
N LYS A 55 8.00 9.84 -3.78
CA LYS A 55 7.35 8.61 -4.25
C LYS A 55 6.96 7.77 -3.07
N TRP A 56 5.70 7.40 -3.03
CA TRP A 56 5.16 6.46 -2.08
C TRP A 56 4.72 5.21 -2.84
N PHE A 57 4.99 4.04 -2.28
CA PHE A 57 4.55 2.77 -2.86
C PHE A 57 3.69 2.06 -1.84
N SER A 58 2.55 1.52 -2.27
CA SER A 58 1.70 0.69 -1.44
C SER A 58 1.51 -0.69 -2.05
N LEU A 59 1.87 -1.72 -1.29
CA LEU A 59 1.86 -3.10 -1.75
C LEU A 59 0.57 -3.81 -1.32
N ILE A 60 0.03 -4.60 -2.23
CA ILE A 60 -1.04 -5.57 -1.95
C ILE A 60 -0.44 -6.99 -1.92
N LEU A 61 -0.80 -7.71 -0.86
CA LEU A 61 -0.23 -8.99 -0.50
C LEU A 61 -1.25 -10.11 -0.68
N LYS A 62 -0.75 -11.28 -1.08
CA LYS A 62 -1.51 -12.53 -1.08
C LYS A 62 -1.61 -13.10 0.34
N ASP A 63 -0.52 -12.99 1.09
CA ASP A 63 -0.37 -13.43 2.48
C ASP A 63 0.72 -12.58 3.17
N GLY A 64 1.12 -12.91 4.41
CA GLY A 64 2.10 -12.11 5.15
C GLY A 64 3.48 -12.00 4.47
N GLU A 65 3.85 -12.92 3.59
CA GLU A 65 5.20 -13.01 3.01
C GLU A 65 5.25 -12.79 1.50
N HIS A 66 4.12 -12.78 0.79
CA HIS A 66 4.08 -12.73 -0.68
C HIS A 66 3.14 -11.65 -1.22
N LEU A 67 3.53 -11.04 -2.34
CA LEU A 67 2.63 -10.24 -3.18
C LEU A 67 1.63 -11.14 -3.93
N LEU A 68 0.64 -10.52 -4.59
CA LEU A 68 -0.35 -11.24 -5.39
C LEU A 68 0.26 -12.09 -6.50
N ASP A 69 1.39 -11.68 -7.08
CA ASP A 69 2.11 -12.42 -8.11
C ASP A 69 3.04 -13.52 -7.57
N GLU A 70 2.93 -13.82 -6.27
CA GLU A 70 3.72 -14.81 -5.53
C GLU A 70 5.20 -14.43 -5.31
N SER A 71 5.61 -13.20 -5.66
CA SER A 71 6.92 -12.69 -5.28
C SER A 71 7.04 -12.50 -3.77
N PHE A 72 8.18 -12.85 -3.19
CA PHE A 72 8.42 -12.63 -1.76
C PHE A 72 8.51 -11.13 -1.45
N LEU A 73 7.81 -10.70 -0.39
CA LEU A 73 7.81 -9.32 0.11
C LEU A 73 9.23 -8.82 0.38
N ARG A 74 10.07 -9.63 1.06
CA ARG A 74 11.47 -9.27 1.33
C ARG A 74 12.29 -8.96 0.06
N ASP A 75 12.02 -9.68 -1.03
CA ASP A 75 12.76 -9.52 -2.28
C ASP A 75 12.31 -8.22 -2.98
N VAL A 76 11.02 -7.91 -2.89
CA VAL A 76 10.43 -6.64 -3.35
C VAL A 76 10.96 -5.46 -2.53
N VAL A 77 11.01 -5.56 -1.20
CA VAL A 77 11.57 -4.52 -0.32
C VAL A 77 13.05 -4.31 -0.64
N THR A 78 13.82 -5.38 -0.79
CA THR A 78 15.24 -5.32 -1.19
C THR A 78 15.43 -4.60 -2.53
N MET A 79 14.55 -4.84 -3.51
CA MET A 79 14.55 -4.14 -4.78
C MET A 79 14.26 -2.64 -4.60
N ILE A 80 13.19 -2.30 -3.87
CA ILE A 80 12.75 -0.92 -3.62
C ILE A 80 13.85 -0.08 -2.94
N ARG A 81 14.62 -0.67 -2.02
CA ARG A 81 15.73 0.01 -1.32
C ARG A 81 16.85 0.52 -2.26
N ASN A 82 16.90 0.04 -3.50
CA ASN A 82 17.86 0.56 -4.50
C ASN A 82 17.37 1.86 -5.18
N PHE A 83 16.17 2.32 -4.85
CA PHE A 83 15.55 3.52 -5.40
C PHE A 83 15.24 4.52 -4.29
N SER A 84 15.00 5.78 -4.67
CA SER A 84 14.57 6.83 -3.75
C SER A 84 13.05 6.77 -3.55
N VAL A 85 12.59 5.85 -2.71
CA VAL A 85 11.20 5.76 -2.23
C VAL A 85 11.12 6.37 -0.84
N ASN A 86 10.17 7.29 -0.64
CA ASN A 86 10.02 8.06 0.59
C ASN A 86 9.22 7.30 1.64
N CYS A 87 8.14 6.62 1.22
CA CYS A 87 7.26 5.88 2.12
C CYS A 87 6.83 4.54 1.49
N LEU A 88 6.84 3.47 2.29
CA LEU A 88 6.38 2.14 1.89
C LEU A 88 5.17 1.71 2.72
N LEU A 89 4.09 1.37 2.04
CA LEU A 89 2.77 1.18 2.63
C LEU A 89 2.23 -0.22 2.31
N LEU A 90 1.29 -0.70 3.13
CA LEU A 90 0.46 -1.85 2.81
C LEU A 90 -1.01 -1.44 2.75
N ASN A 91 -1.70 -1.76 1.66
CA ASN A 91 -3.12 -1.42 1.49
C ASN A 91 -3.93 -2.52 0.81
N CYS A 92 -5.25 -2.39 0.94
CA CYS A 92 -6.21 -3.28 0.30
C CYS A 92 -6.03 -4.77 0.66
N ASN A 93 -5.31 -5.02 1.76
CA ASN A 93 -5.13 -6.32 2.38
C ASN A 93 -6.21 -6.54 3.43
N THR A 94 -6.55 -7.79 3.74
CA THR A 94 -7.30 -8.06 4.96
C THR A 94 -6.51 -7.55 6.17
N ILE A 95 -7.19 -7.30 7.29
CA ILE A 95 -6.52 -6.87 8.53
C ILE A 95 -5.43 -7.87 8.95
N GLN A 96 -5.71 -9.17 8.91
CA GLN A 96 -4.74 -10.16 9.34
C GLN A 96 -3.52 -10.17 8.43
N THR A 97 -3.74 -10.19 7.10
CA THR A 97 -2.66 -10.09 6.11
C THR A 97 -1.84 -8.81 6.30
N SER A 98 -2.48 -7.69 6.65
CA SER A 98 -1.77 -6.44 6.93
C SER A 98 -0.91 -6.55 8.17
N LEU A 99 -1.41 -7.11 9.27
CA LEU A 99 -0.64 -7.26 10.50
C LEU A 99 0.58 -8.17 10.28
N ASP A 100 0.39 -9.30 9.62
CA ASP A 100 1.46 -10.24 9.30
C ASP A 100 2.48 -9.60 8.33
N GLY A 101 1.99 -8.91 7.30
CA GLY A 101 2.84 -8.23 6.32
C GLY A 101 3.62 -7.05 6.91
N ILE A 102 3.06 -6.30 7.87
CA ILE A 102 3.77 -5.22 8.57
C ILE A 102 4.97 -5.79 9.32
N ASP A 103 4.80 -6.93 10.01
CA ASP A 103 5.90 -7.54 10.75
C ASP A 103 7.07 -7.88 9.83
N HIS A 104 6.80 -8.48 8.67
CA HIS A 104 7.84 -8.77 7.67
C HIS A 104 8.39 -7.52 6.98
N LEU A 105 7.55 -6.52 6.71
CA LEU A 105 7.99 -5.25 6.13
C LEU A 105 9.02 -4.56 7.03
N LEU A 106 8.76 -4.50 8.34
CA LEU A 106 9.62 -3.83 9.32
C LEU A 106 10.92 -4.58 9.63
N GLU A 107 11.06 -5.83 9.19
CA GLU A 107 12.33 -6.56 9.26
C GLU A 107 13.36 -6.01 8.26
N ASP A 108 12.90 -5.56 7.08
CA ASP A 108 13.75 -5.19 5.95
C ASP A 108 13.65 -3.70 5.54
N TRP A 109 12.67 -2.95 6.06
CA TRP A 109 12.45 -1.53 5.76
C TRP A 109 12.62 -0.64 6.99
N ASP A 110 13.45 0.40 6.86
CA ASP A 110 13.80 1.36 7.92
C ASP A 110 13.40 2.81 7.59
N GLY A 111 12.69 3.03 6.48
CA GLY A 111 12.14 4.33 6.07
C GLY A 111 10.74 4.59 6.61
N GLU A 112 10.10 5.67 6.14
CA GLU A 112 8.71 5.94 6.51
C GLU A 112 7.80 4.82 6.02
N TRP A 113 6.81 4.46 6.84
CA TRP A 113 5.91 3.36 6.52
C TRP A 113 4.50 3.59 7.03
N GLY A 114 3.60 2.73 6.56
CA GLY A 114 2.22 2.81 7.00
C GLY A 114 1.35 1.67 6.50
N ALA A 115 0.10 1.67 6.95
CA ALA A 115 -0.88 0.71 6.49
C ALA A 115 -2.30 1.26 6.52
N TYR A 116 -3.11 0.84 5.55
CA TYR A 116 -4.53 1.16 5.49
C TYR A 116 -5.30 -0.07 4.99
N PRO A 117 -5.68 -0.99 5.91
CA PRO A 117 -6.27 -2.28 5.56
C PRO A 117 -7.72 -2.14 5.05
N ASN A 118 -8.21 -3.20 4.40
CA ASN A 118 -9.64 -3.39 4.12
C ASN A 118 -10.40 -3.72 5.40
N LEU A 119 -11.64 -3.21 5.48
CA LEU A 119 -12.55 -3.54 6.58
C LEU A 119 -13.48 -4.71 6.23
N GLY A 120 -13.51 -5.10 4.95
CA GLY A 120 -14.22 -6.28 4.47
C GLY A 120 -13.82 -7.56 5.18
N VAL A 121 -14.79 -8.38 5.57
CA VAL A 121 -14.52 -9.71 6.14
C VAL A 121 -14.08 -10.71 5.06
N THR A 122 -14.51 -10.47 3.83
CA THR A 122 -14.28 -11.33 2.66
C THR A 122 -13.77 -10.50 1.49
N ASP A 123 -12.83 -11.07 0.74
CA ASP A 123 -12.28 -10.47 -0.47
C ASP A 123 -13.21 -10.75 -1.66
N PHE A 124 -14.33 -10.02 -1.74
CA PHE A 124 -15.17 -10.00 -2.93
C PHE A 124 -14.76 -8.81 -3.75
N GLU A 125 -14.10 -9.02 -4.88
CA GLU A 125 -13.80 -8.11 -6.01
C GLU A 125 -14.57 -6.75 -6.04
N ASN A 126 -14.39 -5.91 -5.02
CA ASN A 126 -15.08 -4.64 -4.72
C ASN A 126 -16.52 -4.67 -4.15
N ASP A 127 -17.06 -5.81 -3.72
CA ASP A 127 -18.42 -5.97 -3.18
C ASP A 127 -18.42 -6.36 -1.69
N TYR A 128 -18.20 -5.38 -0.82
CA TYR A 128 -18.10 -5.56 0.63
C TYR A 128 -19.48 -5.53 1.29
N PHE A 129 -20.17 -6.67 1.29
CA PHE A 129 -21.47 -6.81 1.97
C PHE A 129 -21.36 -6.89 3.49
N GLU A 130 -20.22 -7.36 4.00
CA GLU A 130 -19.93 -7.50 5.43
C GLU A 130 -18.57 -6.90 5.74
N ILE A 131 -18.55 -6.00 6.72
CA ILE A 131 -17.34 -5.41 7.29
C ILE A 131 -17.19 -5.82 8.75
N ILE A 132 -15.97 -5.75 9.27
CA ILE A 132 -15.71 -5.95 10.69
C ILE A 132 -16.52 -4.95 11.55
N ASP A 133 -16.81 -5.36 12.78
CA ASP A 133 -17.44 -4.45 13.75
C ASP A 133 -16.44 -3.43 14.34
N ASP A 134 -16.99 -2.43 15.05
CA ASP A 134 -16.24 -1.32 15.64
C ASP A 134 -15.18 -1.79 16.66
N HIS A 135 -15.46 -2.87 17.40
CA HIS A 135 -14.53 -3.40 18.39
C HIS A 135 -13.30 -4.02 17.71
N LYS A 136 -13.54 -4.87 16.71
CA LYS A 136 -12.46 -5.49 15.93
C LYS A 136 -11.69 -4.44 15.13
N PHE A 137 -12.37 -3.43 14.60
CA PHE A 137 -11.71 -2.29 13.96
C PHE A 137 -10.77 -1.57 14.93
N GLU A 138 -11.26 -1.17 16.11
CA GLU A 138 -10.44 -0.49 17.13
C GLU A 138 -9.23 -1.34 17.54
N GLU A 139 -9.43 -2.61 17.88
CA GLU A 139 -8.37 -3.53 18.28
C GLU A 139 -7.28 -3.64 17.20
N SER A 140 -7.69 -3.75 15.94
CA SER A 140 -6.80 -3.92 14.80
C SER A 140 -6.01 -2.64 14.50
N MET A 141 -6.69 -1.49 14.45
CA MET A 141 -6.01 -0.21 14.20
C MET A 141 -5.07 0.16 15.34
N ARG A 142 -5.42 -0.14 16.60
CA ARG A 142 -4.49 0.02 17.73
C ARG A 142 -3.27 -0.88 17.62
N SER A 143 -3.44 -2.10 17.10
CA SER A 143 -2.31 -3.02 16.89
C SER A 143 -1.32 -2.47 15.85
N ILE A 144 -1.82 -1.82 14.79
CA ILE A 144 -0.98 -1.11 13.81
C ILE A 144 -0.33 0.13 14.46
N LEU A 145 -1.10 0.98 15.15
CA LEU A 145 -0.60 2.19 15.82
C LEU A 145 0.51 1.88 16.85
N ASN A 146 0.42 0.77 17.57
CA ASN A 146 1.44 0.35 18.53
C ASN A 146 2.83 0.07 17.89
N LYS A 147 2.89 -0.09 16.56
CA LYS A 147 4.13 -0.22 15.80
C LYS A 147 4.68 1.13 15.32
N ASN A 148 4.02 2.24 15.63
CA ASN A 148 4.38 3.63 15.28
C ASN A 148 4.50 3.87 13.76
N PRO A 149 3.41 3.71 12.98
CA PRO A 149 3.41 4.07 11.56
C PRO A 149 3.48 5.59 11.37
N ASP A 150 4.08 6.01 10.27
CA ASP A 150 4.06 7.40 9.81
C ASP A 150 2.73 7.72 9.10
N VAL A 151 2.13 6.71 8.46
CA VAL A 151 0.87 6.80 7.73
C VAL A 151 -0.10 5.72 8.19
N ILE A 152 -1.33 6.09 8.50
CA ILE A 152 -2.38 5.14 8.85
C ILE A 152 -3.70 5.55 8.22
N GLY A 153 -4.49 4.58 7.79
CA GLY A 153 -5.79 4.85 7.18
C GLY A 153 -6.66 3.62 7.09
N THR A 154 -7.63 3.67 6.17
CA THR A 154 -8.53 2.56 5.87
C THR A 154 -8.78 2.49 4.37
N CYS A 155 -8.90 1.30 3.80
CA CYS A 155 -9.14 1.08 2.38
C CYS A 155 -10.61 0.65 2.13
N CYS A 156 -10.85 -0.41 1.36
CA CYS A 156 -12.18 -0.81 0.95
C CYS A 156 -13.06 -1.30 2.13
N GLY A 157 -14.37 -1.10 2.01
CA GLY A 157 -15.34 -1.33 3.09
C GLY A 157 -15.35 -0.24 4.17
N SER A 158 -14.43 0.74 4.10
CA SER A 158 -14.42 1.86 5.02
C SER A 158 -15.35 3.00 4.62
N SER A 159 -15.46 3.99 5.49
CA SER A 159 -16.28 5.18 5.30
C SER A 159 -15.72 6.32 6.15
N PRO A 160 -16.16 7.58 5.94
CA PRO A 160 -15.71 8.69 6.76
C PRO A 160 -15.90 8.49 8.28
N ARG A 161 -16.87 7.63 8.69
CA ARG A 161 -17.04 7.24 10.09
C ARG A 161 -15.79 6.56 10.65
N HIS A 162 -15.20 5.63 9.89
CA HIS A 162 -14.02 4.87 10.32
C HIS A 162 -12.78 5.77 10.39
N VAL A 163 -12.66 6.75 9.48
CA VAL A 163 -11.59 7.76 9.55
C VAL A 163 -11.73 8.61 10.81
N ASN A 164 -12.94 9.03 11.19
CA ASN A 164 -13.15 9.78 12.43
C ASN A 164 -12.80 8.94 13.68
N MET A 165 -13.19 7.66 13.69
CA MET A 165 -12.80 6.75 14.78
C MET A 165 -11.28 6.59 14.85
N LEU A 166 -10.60 6.48 13.70
CA LEU A 166 -9.15 6.38 13.65
C LEU A 166 -8.47 7.65 14.20
N ASN A 167 -8.97 8.83 13.86
CA ASN A 167 -8.49 10.09 14.44
C ASN A 167 -8.62 10.10 15.98
N ASP A 168 -9.76 9.64 16.52
CA ASP A 168 -9.96 9.52 17.97
C ASP A 168 -8.96 8.55 18.63
N PHE A 169 -8.39 7.60 17.89
CA PHE A 169 -7.37 6.68 18.40
C PHE A 169 -5.99 7.30 18.43
N ILE A 170 -5.68 8.21 17.49
CA ILE A 170 -4.38 8.90 17.38
C ILE A 170 -4.28 10.05 18.38
N GLU A 171 -5.38 10.76 18.65
CA GLU A 171 -5.42 11.90 19.57
C GLU A 171 -5.39 11.52 21.07
N ARG A 172 -5.40 10.22 21.39
CA ARG A 172 -5.43 9.69 22.76
C ARG A 172 -4.10 9.09 23.19
#